data_AF-A0A0F9TTH1-F1
#
_entry.id   AF-A0A0F9TTH1-F1
#
_cell.length_a   1.000
_cell.length_b   1.000
_cell.length_c   1.000
_cell.angle_alpha   90.00
_cell.angle_beta   90.00
_cell.angle_gamma   90.00
#
_symmetry.space_group_name_H-M   'P 1'
#
loop_
_entity.id
_entity.type
_entity.pdbx_description
1 polymer ?
#
loop_
_entity_poly.entity_id
_entity_poly.type
_entity_poly.pdbx_seq_one_letter_code
_entity_poly.pdbx_strand_id
1 'polypeptide(L)'
;MQGMDCETRKAMAIALKAQPPKADLPGQKFKRGSKVHVCKDLGPMMRHFTNDFDAIVQYTYAQKFGGSDIENYALVVLDGAGEPINEEAWYWEDQLTLLSDDIEAGLKIIEISEGDVRSETLRNPKNGLKTFSEVREYLEKRGAEMFEIKAHLDGINGKE
;
A
#
# COMPACT_ATOMS: atom_id res chain seq x y z
N MET A 1 -0.11 -1.65 39.88
CA MET A 1 -0.20 -1.83 38.42
C MET A 1 0.98 -2.69 37.99
N GLN A 2 0.76 -3.94 37.59
CA GLN A 2 1.81 -4.71 36.91
C GLN A 2 2.01 -4.06 35.54
N GLY A 3 3.24 -3.61 35.25
CA GLY A 3 3.59 -3.06 33.94
C GLY A 3 3.48 -4.14 32.88
N MET A 4 2.97 -3.77 31.70
CA MET A 4 2.87 -4.67 30.56
C MET A 4 4.28 -5.06 30.07
N ASP A 5 4.54 -6.36 29.91
CA ASP A 5 5.83 -6.84 29.44
C ASP A 5 6.08 -6.48 27.95
N CYS A 6 7.31 -6.64 27.50
CA CYS A 6 7.74 -6.26 26.15
C CYS A 6 7.05 -7.07 25.06
N GLU A 7 6.84 -8.37 25.28
CA GLU A 7 6.25 -9.26 24.29
C GLU A 7 4.77 -8.96 24.10
N THR A 8 4.06 -8.70 25.20
CA THR A 8 2.67 -8.23 25.13
C THR A 8 2.54 -6.92 24.35
N ARG A 9 3.44 -5.94 24.57
CA ARG A 9 3.44 -4.68 23.81
C ARG A 9 3.70 -4.88 22.32
N LYS A 10 4.63 -5.76 21.95
CA LYS A 10 4.89 -6.11 20.54
C LYS A 10 3.68 -6.77 19.91
N ALA A 11 3.07 -7.75 20.58
CA ALA A 11 1.88 -8.44 20.09
C ALA A 11 0.72 -7.46 19.86
N MET A 12 0.50 -6.52 20.78
CA MET A 12 -0.49 -5.47 20.62
C MET A 12 -0.18 -4.53 19.44
N ALA A 13 1.07 -4.12 19.27
CA ALA A 13 1.47 -3.29 18.14
C ALA A 13 1.25 -3.99 16.79
N ILE A 14 1.57 -5.29 16.71
CA ILE A 14 1.31 -6.12 15.52
C ILE A 14 -0.20 -6.21 15.26
N ALA A 15 -0.99 -6.49 16.29
CA ALA A 15 -2.44 -6.59 16.17
C ALA A 15 -3.07 -5.27 15.72
N LEU A 16 -2.63 -4.13 16.26
CA LEU A 16 -3.07 -2.80 15.85
C LEU A 16 -2.69 -2.49 14.40
N LYS A 17 -1.47 -2.83 13.98
CA LYS A 17 -1.02 -2.64 12.60
C LYS A 17 -1.86 -3.44 11.61
N ALA A 18 -2.30 -4.64 12.00
CA ALA A 18 -3.10 -5.53 11.15
C ALA A 18 -4.57 -5.11 10.98
N GLN A 19 -5.11 -4.24 11.85
CA GLN A 19 -6.49 -3.80 11.75
C GLN A 19 -6.69 -2.92 10.49
N PRO A 20 -7.73 -3.14 9.69
CA PRO A 20 -8.03 -2.23 8.59
C PRO A 20 -8.38 -0.85 9.15
N PRO A 21 -8.08 0.24 8.43
CA PRO A 21 -8.54 1.57 8.83
C PRO A 21 -10.06 1.61 8.90
N LYS A 22 -10.58 2.42 9.84
CA LYS A 22 -12.01 2.70 9.93
C LYS A 22 -12.48 3.55 8.74
N ALA A 23 -13.80 3.63 8.56
CA ALA A 23 -14.41 4.52 7.57
C ALA A 23 -13.97 5.98 7.78
N ASP A 24 -14.06 6.79 6.72
CA ASP A 24 -13.74 8.21 6.77
C ASP A 24 -14.55 8.91 7.87
N LEU A 25 -13.89 9.84 8.57
CA LEU A 25 -14.46 10.54 9.70
C LEU A 25 -15.07 11.88 9.26
N PRO A 26 -16.14 12.36 9.92
CA PRO A 26 -16.69 13.69 9.65
C PRO A 26 -15.61 14.78 9.81
N GLY A 27 -15.52 15.67 8.83
CA GLY A 27 -14.53 16.77 8.82
C GLY A 27 -13.20 16.44 8.15
N GLN A 28 -12.92 15.17 7.86
CA GLN A 28 -11.73 14.76 7.10
C GLN A 28 -11.79 15.33 5.68
N LYS A 29 -10.79 16.11 5.28
CA LYS A 29 -10.79 16.80 3.97
C LYS A 29 -10.56 15.86 2.80
N PHE A 30 -9.60 14.94 2.91
CA PHE A 30 -9.29 13.98 1.85
C PHE A 30 -9.70 12.57 2.26
N LYS A 31 -10.59 11.94 1.51
CA LYS A 31 -11.08 10.59 1.79
C LYS A 31 -10.05 9.53 1.48
N ARG A 32 -10.10 8.36 2.16
CA ARG A 32 -9.30 7.19 1.74
C ARG A 32 -9.57 6.88 0.26
N GLY A 33 -8.51 6.73 -0.52
CA GLY A 33 -8.58 6.55 -1.97
C GLY A 33 -8.47 7.84 -2.80
N SER A 34 -8.50 9.02 -2.20
CA SER A 34 -8.30 10.26 -2.95
C SER A 34 -6.86 10.35 -3.49
N LYS A 35 -6.67 10.81 -4.72
CA LYS A 35 -5.34 11.14 -5.26
C LYS A 35 -4.97 12.56 -4.87
N VAL A 36 -3.80 12.73 -4.29
CA VAL A 36 -3.27 14.01 -3.82
C VAL A 36 -1.85 14.24 -4.35
N HIS A 37 -1.44 15.50 -4.36
CA HIS A 37 -0.06 15.92 -4.57
C HIS A 37 0.50 16.46 -3.26
N VAL A 38 1.68 16.00 -2.87
CA VAL A 38 2.44 16.52 -1.72
C VAL A 38 3.27 17.70 -2.19
N CYS A 39 3.10 18.86 -1.55
CA CYS A 39 3.79 20.07 -1.95
C CYS A 39 5.32 19.95 -1.80
N LYS A 40 6.04 20.77 -2.56
CA LYS A 40 7.51 20.79 -2.56
C LYS A 40 8.11 21.36 -1.27
N ASP A 41 7.45 22.33 -0.65
CA ASP A 41 7.92 22.96 0.59
C ASP A 41 7.09 22.49 1.78
N LEU A 42 7.60 21.48 2.49
CA LEU A 42 7.00 20.94 3.71
C LEU A 42 7.38 21.74 4.97
N GLY A 43 8.20 22.77 4.83
CA GLY A 43 8.76 23.53 5.94
C GLY A 43 9.98 22.88 6.62
N PRO A 44 10.63 23.61 7.54
CA PRO A 44 11.95 23.25 8.06
C PRO A 44 11.98 21.96 8.88
N MET A 45 10.86 21.63 9.55
CA MET A 45 10.77 20.46 10.43
C MET A 45 10.60 19.15 9.65
N MET A 46 10.11 19.22 8.41
CA MET A 46 9.85 18.06 7.55
C MET A 46 10.78 17.97 6.33
N ARG A 47 11.89 18.72 6.32
CA ARG A 47 12.87 18.73 5.22
C ARG A 47 13.53 17.39 4.88
N HIS A 48 13.38 16.39 5.75
CA HIS A 48 13.94 15.05 5.57
C HIS A 48 12.93 14.04 5.04
N PHE A 49 11.66 14.46 4.90
CA PHE A 49 10.61 13.69 4.25
C PHE A 49 10.70 13.89 2.74
N THR A 50 10.22 12.90 1.99
CA THR A 50 10.02 13.00 0.55
C THR A 50 9.04 14.15 0.26
N ASN A 51 9.17 14.85 -0.87
CA ASN A 51 8.29 15.95 -1.25
C ASN A 51 8.10 16.01 -2.78
N ASP A 52 7.16 16.84 -3.24
CA ASP A 52 6.90 17.07 -4.68
C ASP A 52 6.51 15.79 -5.45
N PHE A 53 5.55 15.03 -4.91
CA PHE A 53 5.12 13.73 -5.46
C PHE A 53 3.60 13.51 -5.41
N ASP A 54 3.12 12.63 -6.28
CA ASP A 54 1.73 12.18 -6.30
C ASP A 54 1.53 10.96 -5.40
N ALA A 55 0.39 10.91 -4.73
CA ALA A 55 0.07 9.84 -3.80
C ALA A 55 -1.43 9.53 -3.74
N ILE A 56 -1.77 8.36 -3.20
CA ILE A 56 -3.13 8.01 -2.80
C ILE A 56 -3.24 8.09 -1.27
N VAL A 57 -4.30 8.72 -0.78
CA VAL A 57 -4.60 8.76 0.66
C VAL A 57 -4.95 7.36 1.15
N GLN A 58 -4.10 6.79 2.00
CA GLN A 58 -4.33 5.47 2.58
C GLN A 58 -5.27 5.57 3.79
N TYR A 59 -4.94 6.40 4.78
CA TYR A 59 -5.78 6.64 5.96
C TYR A 59 -5.27 7.84 6.76
N THR A 60 -6.11 8.38 7.63
CA THR A 60 -5.70 9.30 8.70
C THR A 60 -5.26 8.55 9.95
N TYR A 61 -4.56 9.26 10.85
CA TYR A 61 -4.19 8.71 12.16
C TYR A 61 -5.43 8.22 12.93
N ALA A 62 -6.48 9.03 12.99
CA ALA A 62 -7.72 8.68 13.67
C ALA A 62 -8.43 7.46 13.08
N GLN A 63 -8.36 7.25 11.76
CA GLN A 63 -8.91 6.05 11.12
C GLN A 63 -8.18 4.78 11.56
N LYS A 64 -6.85 4.81 11.67
CA LYS A 64 -6.04 3.62 11.96
C LYS A 64 -5.88 3.35 13.45
N PHE A 65 -5.61 4.38 14.25
CA PHE A 65 -5.25 4.25 15.66
C PHE A 65 -6.28 4.85 16.62
N GLY A 66 -7.32 5.53 16.10
CA GLY A 66 -8.32 6.23 16.89
C GLY A 66 -7.87 7.63 17.32
N GLY A 67 -8.68 8.28 18.16
CA GLY A 67 -8.47 9.69 18.54
C GLY A 67 -9.19 10.65 17.60
N SER A 68 -8.76 11.91 17.62
CA SER A 68 -9.40 13.02 16.88
C SER A 68 -8.54 13.61 15.77
N ASP A 69 -7.36 13.04 15.52
CA ASP A 69 -6.43 13.52 14.51
C ASP A 69 -6.83 13.03 13.10
N ILE A 70 -7.57 13.90 12.41
CA ILE A 70 -8.06 13.69 11.04
C ILE A 70 -7.23 14.44 10.00
N GLU A 71 -6.18 15.15 10.43
CA GLU A 71 -5.37 16.05 9.59
C GLU A 71 -3.98 15.47 9.29
N ASN A 72 -3.61 14.35 9.93
CA ASN A 72 -2.39 13.60 9.64
C ASN A 72 -2.69 12.37 8.80
N TYR A 73 -2.12 12.31 7.60
CA TYR A 73 -2.39 11.29 6.59
C TYR A 73 -1.19 10.36 6.38
N ALA A 74 -1.49 9.08 6.19
CA ALA A 74 -0.60 8.09 5.58
C ALA A 74 -0.95 7.96 4.09
N LEU A 75 0.09 7.85 3.26
CA LEU A 75 0.01 7.95 1.82
C LEU A 75 0.66 6.76 1.14
N VAL A 76 0.08 6.30 0.02
CA VAL A 76 0.74 5.40 -0.94
C VAL A 76 1.39 6.26 -2.01
N VAL A 77 2.71 6.27 -2.06
CA VAL A 77 3.53 7.03 -3.01
C VAL A 77 3.43 6.39 -4.39
N LEU A 78 3.25 7.21 -5.43
CA LEU A 78 3.18 6.76 -6.81
C LEU A 78 4.46 7.11 -7.58
N ASP A 79 4.80 6.28 -8.56
CA ASP A 79 5.77 6.64 -9.58
C ASP A 79 5.16 7.52 -10.70
N GLY A 80 5.97 7.86 -11.70
CA GLY A 80 5.53 8.65 -12.86
C GLY A 80 4.51 7.95 -13.77
N ALA A 81 4.31 6.63 -13.64
CA ALA A 81 3.28 5.88 -14.34
C ALA A 81 1.97 5.79 -13.52
N GLY A 82 1.99 6.19 -12.25
CA GLY A 82 0.86 6.11 -11.33
C GLY A 82 0.79 4.78 -10.57
N GLU A 83 1.86 3.98 -10.58
CA GLU A 83 1.94 2.72 -9.87
C GLU A 83 2.45 2.92 -8.43
N PRO A 84 1.96 2.15 -7.45
CA PRO A 84 2.40 2.28 -6.06
C PRO A 84 3.83 1.78 -5.88
N ILE A 85 4.67 2.57 -5.22
CA ILE A 85 6.09 2.21 -4.98
C ILE A 85 6.49 2.17 -3.51
N ASN A 86 5.78 2.89 -2.64
CA ASN A 86 6.08 2.96 -1.22
C ASN A 86 4.87 3.42 -0.41
N GLU A 87 4.93 3.26 0.92
CA GLU A 87 4.01 3.88 1.87
C GLU A 87 4.78 4.85 2.76
N GLU A 88 4.25 6.07 2.93
CA GLU A 88 4.85 7.08 3.79
C GLU A 88 3.82 7.71 4.73
N ALA A 89 4.29 8.03 5.94
CA ALA A 89 3.51 8.72 6.96
C ALA A 89 4.46 9.53 7.87
N TRP A 90 4.08 10.70 8.39
CA TRP A 90 2.77 11.36 8.31
C TRP A 90 2.90 12.69 7.57
N TYR A 91 1.89 13.02 6.75
CA TYR A 91 1.79 14.30 6.06
C TYR A 91 0.58 15.09 6.57
N TRP A 92 0.75 16.40 6.71
CA TRP A 92 -0.30 17.30 7.18
C TRP A 92 -1.24 17.69 6.06
N GLU A 93 -2.50 17.95 6.41
CA GLU A 93 -3.56 18.30 5.47
C GLU A 93 -3.23 19.50 4.56
N ASP A 94 -2.53 20.50 5.08
CA ASP A 94 -2.17 21.72 4.36
C ASP A 94 -1.02 21.51 3.35
N GLN A 95 -0.30 20.40 3.46
CA GLN A 95 0.75 19.98 2.53
C GLN A 95 0.19 19.24 1.30
N LEU A 96 -1.10 18.89 1.32
CA LEU A 96 -1.74 18.07 0.29
C LEU A 96 -2.67 18.91 -0.59
N THR A 97 -2.60 18.66 -1.89
CA THR A 97 -3.53 19.21 -2.88
C THR A 97 -4.29 18.08 -3.56
N LEU A 98 -5.63 18.17 -3.61
CA LEU A 98 -6.44 17.16 -4.30
C LEU A 98 -6.17 17.20 -5.81
N LEU A 99 -5.85 16.03 -6.38
CA LEU A 99 -5.73 15.82 -7.82
C LEU A 99 -6.94 15.08 -8.40
N SER A 100 -7.46 14.09 -7.68
CA SER A 100 -8.62 13.31 -8.10
C SER A 100 -9.38 12.77 -6.90
N ASP A 101 -10.70 12.77 -6.99
CA ASP A 101 -11.65 12.16 -6.05
C ASP A 101 -12.23 10.84 -6.56
N ASP A 102 -11.58 10.20 -7.56
CA ASP A 102 -11.89 8.83 -7.98
C ASP A 102 -11.44 7.82 -6.91
N ILE A 103 -12.30 7.68 -5.90
CA ILE A 103 -12.07 6.81 -4.74
C ILE A 103 -11.94 5.35 -5.17
N GLU A 104 -12.67 4.89 -6.19
CA GLU A 104 -12.61 3.50 -6.62
C GLU A 104 -11.24 3.16 -7.23
N ALA A 105 -10.72 4.04 -8.10
CA ALA A 105 -9.39 3.88 -8.65
C ALA A 105 -8.30 3.90 -7.57
N GLY A 106 -8.37 4.84 -6.63
CA GLY A 106 -7.40 4.91 -5.53
C GLY A 106 -7.47 3.71 -4.58
N LEU A 107 -8.66 3.20 -4.28
CA LEU A 107 -8.82 1.99 -3.46
C LEU A 107 -8.15 0.76 -4.12
N LYS A 108 -8.26 0.61 -5.44
CA LYS A 108 -7.56 -0.47 -6.17
C LYS A 108 -6.04 -0.35 -6.04
N ILE A 109 -5.49 0.86 -6.10
CA ILE A 109 -4.05 1.11 -5.91
C ILE A 109 -3.63 0.74 -4.48
N ILE A 110 -4.44 1.09 -3.48
CA ILE A 110 -4.15 0.72 -2.09
C ILE A 110 -4.17 -0.82 -1.93
N GLU A 111 -5.12 -1.51 -2.55
CA GLU A 111 -5.18 -2.98 -2.53
C GLU A 111 -3.94 -3.63 -3.15
N ILE A 112 -3.42 -3.07 -4.25
CA ILE A 112 -2.17 -3.52 -4.88
C ILE A 112 -0.99 -3.34 -3.92
N SER A 113 -0.86 -2.15 -3.31
CA SER A 113 0.18 -1.84 -2.31
C SER A 113 0.13 -2.80 -1.11
N GLU A 114 -1.06 -3.05 -0.56
CA GLU A 114 -1.25 -3.95 0.59
C GLU A 114 -1.08 -5.45 0.19
N GLY A 115 -1.38 -5.79 -1.06
CA GLY A 115 -1.29 -7.13 -1.62
C GLY A 115 0.15 -7.60 -1.86
N ASP A 116 1.03 -6.71 -2.32
CA ASP A 116 2.46 -7.00 -2.46
C ASP A 116 3.12 -7.31 -1.11
N VAL A 117 2.70 -6.63 -0.03
CA VAL A 117 3.16 -6.91 1.34
C VAL A 117 2.66 -8.26 1.87
N ARG A 118 1.48 -8.75 1.42
CA ARG A 118 0.95 -10.07 1.82
C ARG A 118 1.58 -11.25 1.08
N SER A 119 2.13 -11.01 -0.12
CA SER A 119 2.80 -12.05 -0.92
C SER A 119 4.15 -12.50 -0.32
N GLU A 120 4.73 -11.71 0.59
CA GLU A 120 5.95 -12.06 1.33
C GLU A 120 5.75 -13.20 2.36
N THR A 121 4.50 -13.68 2.54
CA THR A 121 4.20 -14.86 3.37
C THR A 121 4.16 -16.19 2.64
N LEU A 122 4.55 -16.28 1.35
CA LEU A 122 4.89 -17.57 0.76
C LEU A 122 6.32 -17.99 1.16
N ARG A 123 6.51 -18.29 2.45
CA ARG A 123 7.66 -19.11 2.90
C ARG A 123 7.56 -20.47 2.23
N ASN A 124 8.34 -20.70 1.17
CA ASN A 124 8.69 -22.05 0.76
C ASN A 124 9.63 -22.63 1.83
N PRO A 125 9.25 -23.67 2.58
CA PRO A 125 10.09 -24.19 3.66
C PRO A 125 11.37 -24.89 3.17
N LYS A 126 11.64 -24.95 1.86
CA LYS A 126 12.76 -25.73 1.32
C LYS A 126 13.87 -24.95 0.61
N ASN A 127 13.65 -23.72 0.15
CA ASN A 127 14.68 -22.97 -0.58
C ASN A 127 14.70 -21.52 -0.10
N GLY A 128 15.89 -21.01 0.26
CA GLY A 128 16.11 -19.72 0.93
C GLY A 128 15.55 -18.48 0.22
N LEU A 129 15.72 -17.32 0.89
CA LEU A 129 15.27 -15.99 0.47
C LEU A 129 15.59 -15.74 -1.01
N LYS A 130 14.54 -15.52 -1.82
CA LYS A 130 14.68 -15.01 -3.20
C LYS A 130 14.42 -13.52 -3.20
N THR A 131 15.22 -12.80 -3.98
CA THR A 131 15.05 -11.36 -4.26
C THR A 131 13.85 -11.12 -5.19
N PHE A 132 13.30 -9.91 -5.19
CA PHE A 132 12.14 -9.53 -6.00
C PHE A 132 12.33 -9.79 -7.50
N SER A 133 13.53 -9.56 -8.02
CA SER A 133 13.90 -9.87 -9.42
C SER A 133 13.72 -11.36 -9.73
N GLU A 134 14.07 -12.25 -8.80
CA GLU A 134 13.97 -13.70 -9.00
C GLU A 134 12.53 -14.21 -8.90
N VAL A 135 11.69 -13.54 -8.10
CA VAL A 135 10.26 -13.86 -7.99
C VAL A 135 9.51 -13.38 -9.22
N ARG A 136 9.79 -12.17 -9.70
CA ARG A 136 9.23 -11.62 -10.94
C ARG A 136 9.62 -12.47 -12.15
N GLU A 137 10.90 -12.81 -12.30
CA GLU A 137 11.38 -13.69 -13.37
C GLU A 137 10.73 -15.08 -13.31
N TYR A 138 10.49 -15.62 -12.11
CA TYR A 138 9.79 -16.90 -11.93
C TYR A 138 8.32 -16.83 -12.34
N LEU A 139 7.61 -15.75 -11.99
CA LEU A 139 6.21 -15.55 -12.37
C LEU A 139 6.06 -15.28 -13.87
N GLU A 140 6.97 -14.53 -14.47
CA GLU A 140 7.01 -14.29 -15.92
C GLU A 140 7.29 -15.61 -16.67
N LYS A 141 8.24 -16.43 -16.20
CA LYS A 141 8.51 -17.78 -16.75
C LYS A 141 7.31 -18.72 -16.62
N ARG A 142 6.64 -18.74 -15.46
CA ARG A 142 5.43 -19.56 -15.27
C ARG A 142 4.21 -19.06 -16.03
N GLY A 143 4.07 -17.74 -16.18
CA GLY A 143 3.05 -17.11 -17.01
C GLY A 143 3.22 -17.51 -18.47
N ALA A 144 4.46 -17.55 -18.97
CA ALA A 144 4.79 -18.05 -20.30
C ALA A 144 4.51 -19.55 -20.45
N GLU A 145 4.89 -20.39 -19.49
CA GLU A 145 4.60 -21.83 -19.51
C GLU A 145 3.09 -22.13 -19.48
N MET A 146 2.31 -21.38 -18.69
CA MET A 146 0.85 -21.50 -18.66
C MET A 146 0.20 -21.06 -19.98
N PHE A 147 0.76 -20.06 -20.65
CA PHE A 147 0.30 -19.62 -21.98
C PHE A 147 0.59 -20.68 -23.05
N GLU A 148 1.76 -21.33 -23.00
CA GLU A 148 2.11 -22.43 -23.91
C GLU A 148 1.25 -23.68 -23.68
N ILE A 149 0.96 -24.04 -22.42
CA ILE A 149 0.07 -25.16 -22.11
C ILE A 149 -1.35 -24.89 -22.62
N LYS A 150 -1.86 -23.65 -22.46
CA LYS A 150 -3.18 -23.26 -22.98
C LYS A 150 -3.22 -23.29 -24.51
N ALA A 151 -2.20 -22.76 -25.18
CA ALA A 151 -2.08 -22.81 -26.64
C ALA A 151 -1.98 -24.25 -27.19
N HIS A 152 -1.30 -25.14 -26.45
CA HIS A 152 -1.19 -26.56 -26.82
C HIS A 152 -2.52 -27.31 -26.62
N LEU A 153 -3.26 -27.01 -25.55
CA LEU A 153 -4.58 -27.60 -25.29
C LEU A 153 -5.65 -27.10 -26.28
N ASP A 154 -5.63 -25.82 -26.63
CA ASP A 154 -6.54 -25.24 -27.62
C ASP A 154 -6.24 -25.76 -29.05
N GLY A 155 -4.98 -26.07 -29.35
CA GLY A 155 -4.57 -26.72 -30.61
C GLY A 155 -4.94 -28.20 -30.73
N ILE A 156 -5.18 -28.90 -29.62
CA ILE A 156 -5.62 -30.31 -29.59
C ILE A 156 -7.15 -30.40 -29.79
N ASN A 157 -7.92 -29.44 -29.30
CA ASN A 157 -9.39 -29.42 -29.44
C ASN A 157 -9.90 -28.87 -30.78
N GLY A 158 -9.01 -28.46 -31.70
CA GLY A 158 -9.35 -27.85 -33.00
C GLY A 158 -9.18 -28.76 -34.22
N LYS A 159 -9.04 -30.08 -34.05
CA LYS A 159 -9.06 -31.05 -35.15
C LYS A 159 -10.29 -31.96 -35.03
N GLU A 160 -11.41 -31.48 -35.58
CA GLU A 160 -12.44 -32.37 -36.16
C GLU A 160 -11.89 -33.09 -37.39
#